data_AF-A0A7Y4VT11-F1
#
_entry.id   AF-A0A7Y4VT11-F1
#
_cell.length_a   1.000
_cell.length_b   1.000
_cell.length_c   1.000
_cell.angle_alpha   90.00
_cell.angle_beta   90.00
_cell.angle_gamma   90.00
#
_symmetry.space_group_name_H-M   'P 1'
#
loop_
_entity.id
_entity.type
_entity.pdbx_description
1 polymer ?
#
loop_
_entity_poly.entity_id
_entity_poly.type
_entity_poly.pdbx_seq_one_letter_code
_entity_poly.pdbx_strand_id
1 'polypeptide(L)'
;MPDLNYAVQLIRQGQNTEAQQILQTIIKADPKNVQAWFWYVETCATAEKRIQILEMCLKMNPANAQVTQALQMFRAQKPMSPILSEPVKADLSPASTFSYYEEDQKKEFPSTQDDDRYGYGSYGSSFEPSQAVPLYEDEKPSALVQNDYGYESYEMEPVQSKSPPKQQWELEYESYVDKSRYSGYSKISKPSEKVRTYNFFEVWLTAITIQDHIGYADLLDDPKATLGRAFTWIAFASLVNIAIVPVFMLMNPQVGDFAEMSVFIFSMIIAAPIGGVISFAILAGIQNIFALGFGGHGYYTRTAYALAAYSAPLMIVTSLLLIVPIVGQCLVIPIVFYNLVLNIRALRASHSLSTLTAFGTIIGPSIFMFIFVCLALILGGINLPSF
;
A
#
# COMPACT_ATOMS: atom_id res chain seq x y z
N MET A 1 34.68 -2.79 9.31
CA MET A 1 34.05 -3.59 8.24
C MET A 1 32.57 -3.22 8.19
N PRO A 2 31.94 -3.14 7.01
CA PRO A 2 30.50 -2.89 6.92
C PRO A 2 29.72 -3.95 7.73
N ASP A 3 28.83 -3.49 8.60
CA ASP A 3 28.06 -4.36 9.49
C ASP A 3 26.79 -4.87 8.78
N LEU A 4 26.62 -6.19 8.76
CA LEU A 4 25.43 -6.85 8.26
C LEU A 4 24.17 -6.36 8.98
N ASN A 5 24.25 -6.10 10.28
CA ASN A 5 23.10 -5.64 11.06
C ASN A 5 22.63 -4.25 10.61
N TYR A 6 23.55 -3.38 10.22
CA TYR A 6 23.21 -2.05 9.72
C TYR A 6 22.48 -2.14 8.37
N ALA A 7 22.94 -3.00 7.46
CA ALA A 7 22.22 -3.27 6.21
C ALA A 7 20.79 -3.81 6.46
N VAL A 8 20.61 -4.68 7.44
CA VAL A 8 19.28 -5.20 7.83
C VAL A 8 18.37 -4.10 8.36
N GLN A 9 18.90 -3.15 9.14
CA GLN A 9 18.13 -2.00 9.60
C GLN A 9 17.65 -1.11 8.43
N LEU A 10 18.52 -0.84 7.45
CA LEU A 10 18.15 -0.09 6.26
C LEU A 10 17.04 -0.78 5.44
N ILE A 11 17.10 -2.11 5.30
CA ILE A 11 16.03 -2.88 4.65
C ILE A 11 14.70 -2.71 5.39
N ARG A 12 14.71 -2.78 6.73
CA ARG A 12 13.50 -2.59 7.55
C ARG A 12 12.93 -1.18 7.45
N GLN A 13 13.75 -0.20 7.13
CA GLN A 13 13.35 1.20 6.88
C GLN A 13 12.94 1.46 5.42
N GLY A 14 12.99 0.45 4.56
CA GLY A 14 12.66 0.57 3.12
C GLY A 14 13.78 1.16 2.26
N GLN A 15 14.96 1.44 2.83
CA GLN A 15 16.12 2.00 2.13
C GLN A 15 16.92 0.91 1.39
N ASN A 16 16.26 0.22 0.46
CA ASN A 16 16.80 -0.95 -0.23
C ASN A 16 18.07 -0.64 -1.05
N THR A 17 18.18 0.54 -1.66
CA THR A 17 19.33 0.92 -2.48
C THR A 17 20.61 1.08 -1.66
N GLU A 18 20.52 1.70 -0.48
CA GLU A 18 21.66 1.87 0.42
C GLU A 18 22.07 0.52 1.03
N ALA A 19 21.08 -0.27 1.48
CA ALA A 19 21.32 -1.62 1.97
C ALA A 19 22.05 -2.50 0.93
N GLN A 20 21.67 -2.39 -0.35
CA GLN A 20 22.31 -3.11 -1.44
C GLN A 20 23.81 -2.81 -1.56
N GLN A 21 24.21 -1.54 -1.45
CA GLN A 21 25.62 -1.15 -1.54
C GLN A 21 26.45 -1.76 -0.40
N ILE A 22 25.90 -1.76 0.81
CA ILE A 22 26.54 -2.33 2.00
C ILE A 22 26.64 -3.85 1.87
N LEU A 23 25.55 -4.51 1.49
CA LEU A 23 25.52 -5.97 1.28
C LEU A 23 26.46 -6.43 0.17
N GLN A 24 26.58 -5.69 -0.93
CA GLN A 24 27.57 -5.97 -1.95
C GLN A 24 29.00 -5.91 -1.41
N THR A 25 29.29 -4.93 -0.54
CA THR A 25 30.62 -4.80 0.07
C THR A 25 30.90 -5.98 1.01
N ILE A 26 29.90 -6.42 1.78
CA ILE A 26 30.01 -7.60 2.65
C ILE A 26 30.21 -8.87 1.82
N ILE A 27 29.43 -9.08 0.76
CA ILE A 27 29.52 -10.25 -0.12
C ILE A 27 30.87 -10.30 -0.85
N LYS A 28 31.42 -9.15 -1.26
CA LYS A 28 32.76 -9.08 -1.86
C LYS A 28 33.85 -9.45 -0.85
N ALA A 29 33.71 -9.03 0.40
CA ALA A 29 34.67 -9.35 1.46
C ALA A 29 34.58 -10.83 1.90
N ASP A 30 33.36 -11.37 2.01
CA ASP A 30 33.11 -12.76 2.35
C ASP A 30 32.00 -13.37 1.46
N PRO A 31 32.37 -13.95 0.30
CA PRO A 31 31.43 -14.58 -0.60
C PRO A 31 30.72 -15.82 -0.02
N LYS A 32 31.25 -16.38 1.07
CA LYS A 32 30.65 -17.54 1.76
C LYS A 32 29.59 -17.14 2.78
N ASN A 33 29.39 -15.84 3.02
CA ASN A 33 28.35 -15.34 3.91
C ASN A 33 26.95 -15.46 3.26
N VAL A 34 26.36 -16.65 3.39
CA VAL A 34 25.04 -16.97 2.84
C VAL A 34 23.94 -16.03 3.37
N GLN A 35 24.06 -15.56 4.61
CA GLN A 35 23.08 -14.64 5.19
C GLN A 35 23.06 -13.28 4.46
N ALA A 36 24.23 -12.73 4.11
CA ALA A 36 24.33 -11.49 3.33
C ALA A 36 23.71 -11.65 1.94
N TRP A 37 23.90 -12.82 1.30
CA TRP A 37 23.25 -13.14 0.02
C TRP A 37 21.72 -13.14 0.13
N PHE A 38 21.15 -13.77 1.16
CA PHE A 38 19.68 -13.78 1.34
C PHE A 38 19.12 -12.39 1.58
N TRP A 39 19.77 -11.55 2.39
CA TRP A 39 19.35 -10.15 2.54
C TRP A 39 19.45 -9.38 1.23
N TYR A 40 20.46 -9.66 0.41
CA TYR A 40 20.61 -9.03 -0.90
C TYR A 40 19.48 -9.43 -1.86
N VAL A 41 19.05 -10.70 -1.82
CA VAL A 41 17.87 -11.20 -2.56
C VAL A 41 16.60 -10.45 -2.17
N GLU A 42 16.36 -10.19 -0.88
CA GLU A 42 15.15 -9.48 -0.43
C GLU A 42 15.04 -8.05 -0.97
N THR A 43 16.17 -7.39 -1.19
CA THR A 43 16.18 -6.04 -1.76
C THR A 43 15.83 -5.99 -3.26
N CYS A 44 15.71 -7.14 -3.93
CA CYS A 44 15.47 -7.20 -5.36
C CYS A 44 13.98 -7.10 -5.72
N ALA A 45 13.67 -6.21 -6.66
CA ALA A 45 12.31 -5.93 -7.11
C ALA A 45 11.67 -7.02 -7.99
N THR A 46 12.47 -7.89 -8.62
CA THR A 46 11.95 -8.91 -9.55
C THR A 46 12.41 -10.32 -9.18
N ALA A 47 11.54 -11.30 -9.42
CA ALA A 47 11.83 -12.71 -9.16
C ALA A 47 13.03 -13.20 -9.99
N GLU A 48 13.22 -12.70 -11.21
CA GLU A 48 14.35 -13.06 -12.06
C GLU A 48 15.68 -12.64 -11.45
N LYS A 49 15.77 -11.42 -10.90
CA LYS A 49 16.98 -10.95 -10.21
C LYS A 49 17.26 -11.76 -8.95
N ARG A 50 16.22 -12.09 -8.19
CA ARG A 50 16.31 -12.97 -7.00
C ARG A 50 16.91 -14.33 -7.38
N ILE A 51 16.43 -14.95 -8.46
CA ILE A 51 16.95 -16.23 -8.96
C ILE A 51 18.43 -16.09 -9.38
N GLN A 52 18.79 -15.06 -10.14
CA GLN A 52 20.18 -14.87 -10.60
C GLN A 52 21.17 -14.71 -9.42
N ILE A 53 20.78 -13.96 -8.40
CA ILE A 53 21.60 -13.77 -7.19
C ILE A 53 21.74 -15.08 -6.42
N LEU A 54 20.66 -15.86 -6.28
CA LEU A 54 20.71 -17.19 -5.66
C LEU A 54 21.58 -18.17 -6.46
N GLU A 55 21.56 -18.10 -7.79
CA GLU A 55 22.45 -18.88 -8.66
C GLU A 55 23.92 -18.50 -8.46
N MET A 56 24.23 -17.21 -8.31
CA MET A 56 25.57 -16.74 -7.95
C MET A 56 25.99 -17.20 -6.55
N CYS A 57 25.10 -17.08 -5.57
CA CYS A 57 25.34 -17.57 -4.21
C CYS A 57 25.65 -19.07 -4.20
N LEU A 58 24.90 -19.86 -4.98
CA LEU A 58 25.09 -21.30 -5.11
C LEU A 58 26.44 -21.67 -5.74
N LYS A 59 26.90 -20.90 -6.75
CA LYS A 59 28.24 -21.09 -7.33
C LYS A 59 29.35 -20.92 -6.30
N MET A 60 29.21 -19.95 -5.38
CA MET A 60 30.17 -19.72 -4.30
C MET A 60 30.00 -20.69 -3.12
N ASN A 61 28.79 -21.22 -2.92
CA ASN A 61 28.39 -22.05 -1.78
C ASN A 61 27.65 -23.35 -2.22
N PRO A 62 28.31 -24.26 -2.96
CA PRO A 62 27.65 -25.38 -3.63
C PRO A 62 27.03 -26.42 -2.67
N ALA A 63 27.50 -26.48 -1.43
CA ALA A 63 26.99 -27.42 -0.41
C ALA A 63 25.82 -26.84 0.42
N ASN A 64 25.38 -25.60 0.16
CA ASN A 64 24.35 -24.98 0.98
C ASN A 64 22.94 -25.37 0.51
N ALA A 65 22.31 -26.27 1.27
CA ALA A 65 20.95 -26.76 0.99
C ALA A 65 19.87 -25.66 1.00
N GLN A 66 20.04 -24.60 1.80
CA GLN A 66 19.07 -23.51 1.89
C GLN A 66 18.99 -22.72 0.59
N VAL A 67 20.13 -22.45 -0.05
CA VAL A 67 20.20 -21.73 -1.33
C VAL A 67 19.49 -22.54 -2.43
N THR A 68 19.74 -23.85 -2.50
CA THR A 68 19.09 -24.75 -3.48
C THR A 68 17.57 -24.77 -3.29
N GLN A 69 17.09 -24.88 -2.04
CA GLN A 69 15.66 -24.89 -1.74
C GLN A 69 14.99 -23.57 -2.12
N ALA A 70 15.59 -22.43 -1.78
CA ALA A 70 15.05 -21.12 -2.15
C ALA A 70 14.94 -20.94 -3.67
N LEU A 71 15.97 -21.39 -4.41
CA LEU A 71 16.01 -21.34 -5.87
C LEU A 71 14.88 -22.17 -6.49
N GLN A 72 14.60 -23.36 -5.94
CA GLN A 72 13.49 -24.21 -6.38
C GLN A 72 12.13 -23.54 -6.14
N MET A 73 11.92 -22.89 -4.99
CA MET A 73 10.68 -22.16 -4.69
C MET A 73 10.44 -21.01 -5.68
N PHE A 74 11.44 -20.17 -5.94
CA PHE A 74 11.30 -19.06 -6.89
C PHE A 74 11.09 -19.54 -8.33
N ARG A 75 11.69 -20.66 -8.74
CA ARG A 75 11.44 -21.25 -10.06
C ARG A 75 10.02 -21.80 -10.21
N ALA A 76 9.46 -22.40 -9.16
CA ALA A 76 8.08 -22.91 -9.16
C ALA A 76 7.04 -21.78 -9.27
N GLN A 77 7.34 -20.59 -8.74
CA GLN A 77 6.48 -19.42 -8.83
C GLN A 77 6.51 -18.73 -10.19
N LYS A 78 7.50 -19.00 -11.05
CA LYS A 78 7.56 -18.42 -12.38
C LYS A 78 6.44 -19.04 -13.22
N PRO A 79 5.38 -18.30 -13.60
CA PRO A 79 4.38 -18.83 -14.51
C PRO A 79 5.11 -19.18 -15.80
N MET A 80 5.04 -20.45 -16.18
CA MET A 80 5.58 -20.92 -17.44
C MET A 80 4.79 -20.19 -18.53
N SER A 81 5.34 -19.09 -19.06
CA SER A 81 4.78 -18.44 -20.24
C SER A 81 4.58 -19.54 -21.28
N PRO A 82 3.35 -19.77 -21.74
CA PRO A 82 3.09 -20.76 -22.76
C PRO A 82 4.03 -20.45 -23.92
N ILE A 83 4.91 -21.39 -24.23
CA ILE A 83 5.74 -21.32 -25.42
C ILE A 83 4.75 -21.32 -26.57
N LEU A 84 4.44 -20.14 -27.10
CA LEU A 84 3.71 -19.99 -28.34
C LEU A 84 4.63 -20.61 -29.39
N SER A 85 4.38 -21.86 -29.74
CA SER A 85 5.09 -22.57 -30.79
C SER A 85 5.00 -21.71 -32.05
N GLU A 86 6.13 -21.09 -32.39
CA GLU A 86 6.31 -20.31 -33.61
C GLU A 86 5.89 -21.22 -34.79
N PRO A 87 4.90 -20.84 -35.60
CA PRO A 87 4.50 -21.65 -36.73
C PRO A 87 5.68 -21.67 -37.69
N VAL A 88 6.22 -22.88 -37.90
CA VAL A 88 7.20 -23.17 -38.95
C VAL A 88 6.68 -22.57 -40.24
N LYS A 89 7.35 -21.52 -40.72
CA LYS A 89 7.12 -20.95 -42.06
C LYS A 89 7.43 -22.03 -43.08
N ALA A 90 6.38 -22.72 -43.53
CA ALA A 90 6.40 -23.45 -44.76
C ALA A 90 6.48 -22.43 -45.89
N ASP A 91 7.66 -22.40 -46.50
CA ASP A 91 7.96 -21.83 -47.80
C ASP A 91 6.91 -22.32 -48.82
N LEU A 92 6.22 -21.40 -49.50
CA LEU A 92 5.62 -21.57 -50.84
C LEU A 92 4.96 -20.25 -51.29
N SER A 93 5.54 -19.69 -52.35
CA SER A 93 5.09 -18.51 -53.13
C SER A 93 4.28 -18.97 -54.36
N PRO A 94 3.79 -18.09 -55.26
CA PRO A 94 2.62 -17.23 -55.11
C PRO A 94 1.58 -17.46 -56.24
N ALA A 95 0.30 -17.14 -56.01
CA ALA A 95 -0.61 -16.57 -57.01
C ALA A 95 -2.03 -16.47 -56.47
N SER A 96 -2.61 -15.27 -56.58
CA SER A 96 -3.98 -14.97 -57.07
C SER A 96 -4.63 -13.82 -56.31
N THR A 97 -4.38 -12.61 -56.84
CA THR A 97 -5.37 -11.60 -57.21
C THR A 97 -6.79 -11.72 -56.64
N PHE A 98 -7.19 -10.78 -55.77
CA PHE A 98 -8.51 -10.14 -55.67
C PHE A 98 -8.32 -8.94 -54.68
N SER A 99 -8.25 -7.67 -55.11
CA SER A 99 -9.28 -6.76 -55.64
C SER A 99 -10.36 -6.35 -54.62
N TYR A 100 -10.32 -5.06 -54.22
CA TYR A 100 -11.42 -4.17 -53.73
C TYR A 100 -11.94 -4.36 -52.28
N TYR A 101 -12.22 -3.36 -51.41
CA TYR A 101 -12.39 -1.90 -51.49
C TYR A 101 -11.67 -1.15 -50.35
N GLU A 102 -11.31 0.10 -50.68
CA GLU A 102 -10.82 1.20 -49.84
C GLU A 102 -12.04 2.02 -49.38
N GLU A 103 -12.21 2.25 -48.08
CA GLU A 103 -13.18 3.23 -47.57
C GLU A 103 -12.62 4.01 -46.38
N ASP A 104 -12.50 5.32 -46.64
CA ASP A 104 -12.12 6.40 -45.75
C ASP A 104 -13.00 6.49 -44.49
N GLN A 105 -12.39 6.49 -43.30
CA GLN A 105 -12.88 7.33 -42.19
C GLN A 105 -11.71 7.89 -41.38
N LYS A 106 -11.26 9.06 -41.82
CA LYS A 106 -10.52 10.04 -41.05
C LYS A 106 -11.47 10.64 -40.00
N LYS A 107 -11.37 10.19 -38.74
CA LYS A 107 -11.93 10.91 -37.58
C LYS A 107 -10.78 11.46 -36.74
N GLU A 108 -10.58 12.77 -36.88
CA GLU A 108 -9.85 13.61 -35.94
C GLU A 108 -10.47 13.45 -34.55
N PHE A 109 -9.68 12.99 -33.59
CA PHE A 109 -10.01 13.11 -32.17
C PHE A 109 -9.26 14.33 -31.61
N PRO A 110 -9.94 15.22 -30.89
CA PRO A 110 -9.33 16.40 -30.30
C PRO A 110 -8.42 15.99 -29.14
N SER A 111 -7.26 16.62 -29.09
CA SER A 111 -6.35 16.65 -27.94
C SER A 111 -7.08 17.18 -26.72
N THR A 112 -7.40 16.30 -25.76
CA THR A 112 -7.76 16.73 -24.41
C THR A 112 -6.51 17.22 -23.70
N GLN A 113 -6.43 18.53 -23.76
CA GLN A 113 -5.74 19.49 -22.92
C GLN A 113 -5.69 19.09 -21.44
N ASP A 114 -4.50 19.27 -20.89
CA ASP A 114 -4.11 19.47 -19.49
C ASP A 114 -5.24 19.61 -18.45
N ASP A 115 -5.23 18.72 -17.46
CA ASP A 115 -5.74 18.99 -16.11
C ASP A 115 -4.86 18.28 -15.06
N ASP A 116 -3.56 18.58 -15.11
CA ASP A 116 -2.65 18.40 -13.98
C ASP A 116 -2.93 19.50 -12.95
N ARG A 117 -3.94 19.31 -12.10
CA ARG A 117 -4.20 20.23 -10.99
C ARG A 117 -4.78 19.56 -9.75
N TYR A 118 -3.98 18.74 -9.06
CA TYR A 118 -4.00 18.65 -7.59
C TYR A 118 -2.61 18.20 -7.10
N GLY A 119 -1.72 19.19 -6.92
CA GLY A 119 -0.47 18.99 -6.20
C GLY A 119 -0.74 18.87 -4.71
N TYR A 120 -0.60 17.66 -4.15
CA TYR A 120 -0.35 17.51 -2.72
C TYR A 120 1.15 17.67 -2.49
N GLY A 121 1.52 18.83 -1.95
CA GLY A 121 2.89 19.17 -1.61
C GLY A 121 3.48 18.15 -0.65
N SER A 122 4.66 17.66 -1.03
CA SER A 122 5.62 17.05 -0.14
C SER A 122 5.95 18.04 0.98
N TYR A 123 5.57 17.74 2.22
CA TYR A 123 6.05 18.48 3.38
C TYR A 123 7.53 18.15 3.60
N GLY A 124 8.40 18.95 2.97
CA GLY A 124 9.79 19.06 3.36
C GLY A 124 9.88 19.74 4.72
N SER A 125 10.35 19.00 5.72
CA SER A 125 10.76 19.54 7.01
C SER A 125 12.01 20.39 6.82
N SER A 126 11.82 21.70 6.66
CA SER A 126 12.87 22.71 6.83
C SER A 126 12.66 23.36 8.20
N PHE A 127 13.40 22.88 9.20
CA PHE A 127 13.52 23.55 10.48
C PHE A 127 14.66 24.57 10.36
N GLU A 128 14.30 25.84 10.24
CA GLU A 128 15.20 26.99 10.34
C GLU A 128 15.18 27.48 11.80
N PRO A 129 16.30 27.53 12.53
CA PRO A 129 16.33 28.14 13.85
C PRO A 129 16.75 29.62 13.71
N SER A 130 15.79 30.53 13.88
CA SER A 130 16.07 31.96 14.08
C SER A 130 16.01 32.34 15.55
N GLN A 131 16.95 33.22 15.90
CA GLN A 131 17.45 33.59 17.22
C GLN A 131 16.53 34.50 18.06
N ALA A 132 16.86 34.52 19.36
CA ALA A 132 17.04 35.70 20.22
C ALA A 132 16.01 35.93 21.34
N VAL A 133 16.46 35.73 22.59
CA VAL A 133 16.10 36.55 23.77
C VAL A 133 17.33 36.63 24.71
N PRO A 134 17.63 37.79 25.34
CA PRO A 134 18.91 38.07 25.99
C PRO A 134 18.90 37.96 27.54
N LEU A 135 20.12 38.03 28.09
CA LEU A 135 20.55 38.51 29.43
C LEU A 135 19.86 37.95 30.68
N TYR A 136 20.63 37.23 31.51
CA TYR A 136 20.77 37.54 32.94
C TYR A 136 22.21 37.27 33.41
N GLU A 137 22.59 38.04 34.42
CA GLU A 137 23.93 38.39 34.88
C GLU A 137 24.63 37.34 35.75
N ASP A 138 25.96 37.49 35.77
CA ASP A 138 26.91 37.22 36.86
C ASP A 138 26.41 36.53 38.13
N GLU A 139 27.03 35.38 38.46
CA GLU A 139 27.53 35.15 39.82
C GLU A 139 28.72 34.16 39.85
N LYS A 140 29.63 34.45 40.80
CA LYS A 140 31.04 34.03 40.94
C LYS A 140 31.25 32.57 41.43
N PRO A 141 32.52 32.07 41.47
CA PRO A 141 32.84 30.64 41.48
C PRO A 141 33.02 30.03 42.88
N SER A 142 32.90 28.70 42.94
CA SER A 142 33.41 27.82 44.01
C SER A 142 33.72 26.46 43.36
N ALA A 143 34.99 26.15 43.10
CA ALA A 143 35.90 25.40 43.98
C ALA A 143 35.67 23.86 43.95
N LEU A 144 36.74 23.17 43.52
CA LEU A 144 37.11 21.78 43.79
C LEU A 144 36.30 20.68 43.06
N VAL A 145 36.98 19.91 42.19
CA VAL A 145 37.63 18.64 42.52
C VAL A 145 38.37 18.15 41.26
N GLN A 146 39.69 18.04 41.37
CA GLN A 146 40.54 17.30 40.44
C GLN A 146 40.19 15.81 40.54
N ASN A 147 39.85 15.18 39.41
CA ASN A 147 40.02 13.74 39.27
C ASN A 147 41.03 13.48 38.16
N ASP A 148 42.19 13.09 38.64
CA ASP A 148 43.35 12.56 37.94
C ASP A 148 43.00 11.20 37.34
N TYR A 149 42.91 11.13 36.01
CA TYR A 149 42.90 9.87 35.27
C TYR A 149 44.09 9.89 34.32
N GLY A 150 45.19 9.29 34.78
CA GLY A 150 46.39 9.05 33.99
C GLY A 150 46.07 8.13 32.81
N TYR A 151 46.23 8.67 31.60
CA TYR A 151 46.35 7.87 30.39
C TYR A 151 47.85 7.54 30.21
N GLU A 152 48.21 6.27 30.40
CA GLU A 152 49.48 5.74 29.89
C GLU A 152 49.44 5.76 28.36
N SER A 153 50.27 6.61 27.77
CA SER A 153 50.56 6.64 26.35
C SER A 153 51.42 5.44 25.98
N TYR A 154 50.83 4.42 25.36
CA TYR A 154 51.59 3.34 24.72
C TYR A 154 52.10 3.83 23.36
N GLU A 155 53.41 4.04 23.24
CA GLU A 155 54.10 4.18 21.95
C GLU A 155 54.00 2.85 21.20
N MET A 156 53.30 2.83 20.07
CA MET A 156 53.38 1.71 19.13
C MET A 156 54.56 1.91 18.17
N GLU A 157 55.49 0.95 18.19
CA GLU A 157 56.55 0.84 17.19
C GLU A 157 55.98 0.57 15.78
N PRO A 158 56.62 1.09 14.72
CA PRO A 158 56.17 0.92 13.35
C PRO A 158 56.41 -0.52 12.86
N VAL A 159 55.34 -1.31 12.74
CA VAL A 159 55.36 -2.62 12.07
C VAL A 159 55.50 -2.40 10.56
N GLN A 160 56.65 -2.78 10.01
CA GLN A 160 56.87 -2.88 8.56
C GLN A 160 55.97 -3.97 7.97
N SER A 161 54.83 -3.57 7.43
CA SER A 161 53.93 -4.41 6.63
C SER A 161 54.54 -4.69 5.25
N LYS A 162 55.11 -5.89 5.07
CA LYS A 162 55.41 -6.46 3.74
C LYS A 162 54.09 -6.76 3.02
N SER A 163 53.87 -6.09 1.89
CA SER A 163 52.72 -6.27 1.01
C SER A 163 52.67 -7.72 0.48
N PRO A 164 51.54 -8.44 0.57
CA PRO A 164 51.38 -9.72 -0.10
C PRO A 164 51.30 -9.52 -1.63
N PRO A 165 51.69 -10.53 -2.42
CA PRO A 165 51.70 -10.43 -3.88
C PRO A 165 50.28 -10.23 -4.41
N LYS A 166 50.09 -9.20 -5.24
CA LYS A 166 48.84 -8.93 -5.97
C LYS A 166 48.37 -10.20 -6.67
N GLN A 167 47.24 -10.74 -6.23
CA GLN A 167 46.62 -11.88 -6.88
C GLN A 167 45.98 -11.44 -8.20
N GLN A 168 46.27 -12.21 -9.24
CA GLN A 168 45.99 -11.95 -10.65
C GLN A 168 44.49 -12.01 -11.02
N TRP A 169 43.58 -12.18 -10.05
CA TRP A 169 42.12 -12.21 -10.26
C TRP A 169 41.43 -10.84 -10.09
N GLU A 170 42.17 -9.77 -9.79
CA GLU A 170 41.66 -8.39 -9.75
C GLU A 170 41.30 -7.81 -11.13
N LEU A 171 41.65 -8.47 -12.24
CA LEU A 171 41.48 -7.94 -13.60
C LEU A 171 40.17 -8.33 -14.32
N GLU A 172 39.23 -9.02 -13.67
CA GLU A 172 37.98 -9.45 -14.33
C GLU A 172 36.69 -9.10 -13.58
N TYR A 173 36.77 -8.38 -12.46
CA TYR A 173 35.57 -7.85 -11.79
C TYR A 173 35.21 -6.44 -12.28
N GLU A 174 36.20 -5.63 -12.69
CA GLU A 174 35.97 -4.32 -13.29
C GLU A 174 35.51 -4.41 -14.76
N SER A 175 35.81 -5.49 -15.47
CA SER A 175 35.31 -5.71 -16.85
C SER A 175 33.83 -6.13 -16.91
N TYR A 176 33.23 -6.51 -15.78
CA TYR A 176 31.79 -6.76 -15.64
C TYR A 176 31.02 -5.57 -15.06
N VAL A 177 31.71 -4.51 -14.62
CA VAL A 177 31.11 -3.20 -14.35
C VAL A 177 31.17 -2.41 -15.65
N ASP A 178 30.25 -2.75 -16.56
CA ASP A 178 30.02 -2.06 -17.82
C ASP A 178 29.67 -0.58 -17.57
N LYS A 179 30.70 0.29 -17.60
CA LYS A 179 30.58 1.75 -17.58
C LYS A 179 29.98 2.32 -18.87
N SER A 180 29.51 1.50 -19.82
CA SER A 180 28.81 1.92 -21.04
C SER A 180 27.29 1.79 -21.01
N ARG A 181 26.68 1.41 -19.87
CA ARG A 181 25.22 1.17 -19.79
C ARG A 181 24.38 2.05 -18.86
N TYR A 182 24.85 3.24 -18.52
CA TYR A 182 24.00 4.29 -17.91
C TYR A 182 23.38 5.28 -18.91
N SER A 183 23.44 5.01 -20.22
CA SER A 183 22.80 5.84 -21.25
C SER A 183 22.02 5.03 -22.31
N GLY A 184 21.90 3.70 -22.15
CA GLY A 184 21.46 2.84 -23.25
C GLY A 184 20.73 1.55 -22.87
N TYR A 185 20.23 1.42 -21.63
CA TYR A 185 19.21 0.40 -21.36
C TYR A 185 17.87 0.91 -21.86
N SER A 186 17.69 0.68 -23.15
CA SER A 186 16.40 0.44 -23.75
C SER A 186 15.53 -0.36 -22.78
N LYS A 187 14.34 0.21 -22.55
CA LYS A 187 13.12 -0.50 -22.21
C LYS A 187 13.10 -1.86 -22.92
N ILE A 188 13.66 -2.90 -22.32
CA ILE A 188 13.05 -4.21 -22.46
C ILE A 188 11.82 -4.06 -21.60
N SER A 189 10.79 -3.48 -22.22
CA SER A 189 9.46 -3.39 -21.65
C SER A 189 9.16 -4.78 -21.13
N LYS A 190 9.06 -4.93 -19.80
CA LYS A 190 8.11 -5.88 -19.23
C LYS A 190 6.91 -5.79 -20.17
N PRO A 191 6.53 -6.86 -20.89
CA PRO A 191 5.47 -6.79 -21.88
C PRO A 191 4.38 -5.99 -21.21
N SER A 192 4.06 -4.82 -21.76
CA SER A 192 3.17 -3.83 -21.14
C SER A 192 1.95 -4.59 -20.69
N GLU A 193 1.95 -4.97 -19.42
CA GLU A 193 0.93 -5.83 -18.87
C GLU A 193 -0.22 -4.88 -18.80
N LYS A 194 -1.09 -4.98 -19.81
CA LYS A 194 -2.13 -3.99 -20.07
C LYS A 194 -2.81 -3.72 -18.74
N VAL A 195 -2.54 -2.54 -18.20
CA VAL A 195 -3.03 -2.15 -16.88
C VAL A 195 -4.53 -2.34 -16.93
N ARG A 196 -5.04 -3.31 -16.19
CA ARG A 196 -6.45 -3.67 -16.25
C ARG A 196 -7.23 -2.50 -15.67
N THR A 197 -8.13 -1.93 -16.47
CA THR A 197 -9.06 -0.91 -16.00
C THR A 197 -10.38 -1.58 -15.69
N TYR A 198 -10.89 -1.42 -14.47
CA TYR A 198 -12.12 -2.08 -14.06
C TYR A 198 -13.33 -1.17 -14.24
N ASN A 199 -14.43 -1.73 -14.74
CA ASN A 199 -15.74 -1.05 -14.68
C ASN A 199 -16.23 -0.98 -13.23
N PHE A 200 -17.08 -0.02 -12.88
CA PHE A 200 -17.48 0.15 -11.47
C PHE A 200 -18.19 -1.09 -10.90
N PHE A 201 -19.01 -1.76 -11.70
CA PHE A 201 -19.68 -2.99 -11.28
C PHE A 201 -18.70 -4.15 -11.12
N GLU A 202 -17.69 -4.25 -12.00
CA GLU A 202 -16.61 -5.23 -11.84
C GLU A 202 -15.85 -4.97 -10.54
N VAL A 203 -15.57 -3.70 -10.20
CA VAL A 203 -14.93 -3.36 -8.92
C VAL A 203 -15.78 -3.84 -7.75
N TRP A 204 -17.08 -3.52 -7.74
CA TRP A 204 -17.99 -3.90 -6.66
C TRP A 204 -18.09 -5.41 -6.52
N LEU A 205 -18.33 -6.12 -7.64
CA LEU A 205 -18.44 -7.58 -7.65
C LEU A 205 -17.13 -8.23 -7.22
N THR A 206 -16.00 -7.71 -7.69
CA THR A 206 -14.66 -8.19 -7.33
C THR A 206 -14.41 -7.98 -5.85
N ALA A 207 -14.68 -6.79 -5.31
CA ALA A 207 -14.50 -6.48 -3.89
C ALA A 207 -15.35 -7.40 -2.99
N ILE A 208 -16.60 -7.70 -3.36
CA ILE A 208 -17.48 -8.57 -2.56
C ILE A 208 -17.29 -10.07 -2.84
N THR A 209 -16.55 -10.50 -3.85
CA THR A 209 -16.37 -11.93 -4.15
C THR A 209 -14.95 -12.41 -3.90
N ILE A 210 -13.95 -11.55 -4.15
CA ILE A 210 -12.55 -11.87 -3.91
C ILE A 210 -12.31 -11.93 -2.41
N GLN A 211 -11.85 -13.10 -1.96
CA GLN A 211 -11.52 -13.34 -0.56
C GLN A 211 -10.03 -13.12 -0.25
N ASP A 212 -9.20 -12.90 -1.27
CA ASP A 212 -7.77 -12.78 -1.14
C ASP A 212 -7.29 -11.32 -1.17
N HIS A 213 -6.27 -11.04 -0.35
CA HIS A 213 -5.63 -9.73 -0.27
C HIS A 213 -4.89 -9.34 -1.56
N ILE A 214 -4.38 -10.31 -2.32
CA ILE A 214 -3.70 -10.07 -3.60
C ILE A 214 -4.69 -9.54 -4.64
N GLY A 215 -5.89 -10.12 -4.73
CA GLY A 215 -6.91 -9.64 -5.66
C GLY A 215 -7.44 -8.24 -5.28
N TYR A 216 -7.49 -7.92 -3.98
CA TYR A 216 -7.77 -6.55 -3.54
C TYR A 216 -6.63 -5.57 -3.87
N ALA A 217 -5.37 -6.00 -3.82
CA ALA A 217 -4.24 -5.17 -4.21
C ALA A 217 -4.31 -4.81 -5.72
N ASP A 218 -4.61 -5.79 -6.57
CA ASP A 218 -4.81 -5.58 -8.02
C ASP A 218 -5.95 -4.58 -8.31
N LEU A 219 -7.03 -4.65 -7.53
CA LEU A 219 -8.13 -3.70 -7.63
C LEU A 219 -7.72 -2.26 -7.29
N LEU A 220 -6.79 -2.12 -6.34
CA LEU A 220 -6.28 -0.83 -5.88
C LEU A 220 -5.22 -0.23 -6.82
N ASP A 221 -4.67 -1.04 -7.72
CA ASP A 221 -3.71 -0.61 -8.73
C ASP A 221 -4.41 -0.17 -10.04
N ASP A 222 -5.76 -0.16 -10.08
CA ASP A 222 -6.55 0.43 -11.18
C ASP A 222 -6.22 1.92 -11.32
N PRO A 223 -5.81 2.42 -12.50
CA PRO A 223 -5.53 3.84 -12.73
C PRO A 223 -6.77 4.72 -12.53
N LYS A 224 -7.98 4.13 -12.56
CA LYS A 224 -9.25 4.80 -12.25
C LYS A 224 -9.61 4.75 -10.76
N ALA A 225 -8.73 4.23 -9.88
CA ALA A 225 -8.92 4.19 -8.44
C ALA A 225 -8.71 5.56 -7.79
N THR A 226 -9.65 6.48 -8.06
CA THR A 226 -9.58 7.86 -7.57
C THR A 226 -10.51 8.10 -6.39
N LEU A 227 -10.18 9.11 -5.58
CA LEU A 227 -11.02 9.55 -4.46
C LEU A 227 -12.41 10.01 -4.95
N GLY A 228 -12.46 10.71 -6.09
CA GLY A 228 -13.72 11.17 -6.69
C GLY A 228 -14.67 10.01 -7.00
N ARG A 229 -14.13 8.88 -7.51
CA ARG A 229 -14.92 7.68 -7.79
C ARG A 229 -15.45 7.01 -6.53
N ALA A 230 -14.65 6.99 -5.46
CA ALA A 230 -15.09 6.49 -4.15
C ALA A 230 -16.27 7.32 -3.60
N PHE A 231 -16.17 8.65 -3.65
CA PHE A 231 -17.22 9.54 -3.16
C PHE A 231 -18.49 9.50 -4.00
N THR A 232 -18.41 9.36 -5.33
CA THR A 232 -19.61 9.22 -6.16
C THR A 232 -20.38 7.94 -5.85
N TRP A 233 -19.69 6.83 -5.56
CA TRP A 233 -20.34 5.59 -5.13
C TRP A 233 -21.06 5.74 -3.79
N ILE A 234 -20.43 6.38 -2.81
CA ILE A 234 -21.03 6.60 -1.50
C ILE A 234 -22.21 7.57 -1.58
N ALA A 235 -22.09 8.64 -2.37
CA ALA A 235 -23.19 9.58 -2.61
C ALA A 235 -24.41 8.86 -3.22
N PHE A 236 -24.18 8.02 -4.22
CA PHE A 236 -25.23 7.22 -4.85
C PHE A 236 -25.86 6.21 -3.88
N ALA A 237 -25.04 5.45 -3.13
CA ALA A 237 -25.53 4.50 -2.15
C ALA A 237 -26.35 5.18 -1.03
N SER A 238 -25.95 6.38 -0.61
CA SER A 238 -26.67 7.18 0.39
C SER A 238 -28.04 7.67 -0.14
N LEU A 239 -28.11 8.02 -1.43
CA LEU A 239 -29.37 8.37 -2.09
C LEU A 239 -30.33 7.17 -2.15
N VAL A 240 -29.82 5.99 -2.48
CA VAL A 240 -30.62 4.75 -2.48
C VAL A 240 -31.10 4.42 -1.07
N ASN A 241 -30.24 4.59 -0.07
CA ASN A 241 -30.61 4.34 1.33
C ASN A 241 -31.77 5.24 1.78
N ILE A 242 -31.71 6.54 1.50
CA ILE A 242 -32.77 7.47 1.91
C ILE A 242 -34.08 7.26 1.13
N ALA A 243 -34.00 6.78 -0.12
CA ALA A 243 -35.19 6.50 -0.93
C ALA A 243 -36.10 5.40 -0.34
N ILE A 244 -35.62 4.61 0.62
CA ILE A 244 -36.41 3.59 1.30
C ILE A 244 -37.26 4.15 2.45
N VAL A 245 -36.92 5.32 2.99
CA VAL A 245 -37.69 5.92 4.10
C VAL A 245 -39.17 6.13 3.75
N PRO A 246 -39.53 6.70 2.58
CA PRO A 246 -40.94 6.83 2.19
C PRO A 246 -41.64 5.47 2.04
N VAL A 247 -40.94 4.45 1.54
CA VAL A 247 -41.48 3.08 1.41
C VAL A 247 -41.78 2.51 2.79
N PHE A 248 -40.85 2.67 3.74
CA PHE A 248 -41.02 2.23 5.12
C PHE A 248 -42.19 2.95 5.81
N MET A 249 -42.36 4.25 5.56
CA MET A 249 -43.50 5.02 6.07
C MET A 249 -44.83 4.52 5.48
N LEU A 250 -44.89 4.25 4.17
CA LEU A 250 -46.10 3.69 3.53
C LEU A 250 -46.49 2.33 4.10
N MET A 251 -45.51 1.53 4.53
CA MET A 251 -45.76 0.23 5.16
C MET A 251 -46.17 0.33 6.63
N ASN A 252 -45.98 1.49 7.29
CA ASN A 252 -46.27 1.71 8.70
C ASN A 252 -47.21 2.90 8.87
N PRO A 253 -48.53 2.72 8.73
CA PRO A 253 -49.51 3.81 8.75
C PRO A 253 -49.62 4.54 10.12
N GLN A 254 -48.94 4.05 11.16
CA GLN A 254 -48.85 4.74 12.45
C GLN A 254 -47.89 5.95 12.43
N VAL A 255 -47.04 6.06 11.41
CA VAL A 255 -45.99 7.09 11.35
C VAL A 255 -46.56 8.36 10.70
N GLY A 256 -47.37 9.11 11.45
CA GLY A 256 -47.63 10.55 11.26
C GLY A 256 -48.38 11.02 10.00
N ASP A 257 -48.75 12.31 10.02
CA ASP A 257 -49.48 13.00 8.95
C ASP A 257 -48.55 13.30 7.74
N PHE A 258 -48.96 12.89 6.53
CA PHE A 258 -48.10 12.87 5.33
C PHE A 258 -47.65 14.26 4.86
N ALA A 259 -48.41 15.31 5.18
CA ALA A 259 -48.17 16.65 4.68
C ALA A 259 -46.85 17.26 5.19
N GLU A 260 -46.59 17.17 6.50
CA GLU A 260 -45.36 17.72 7.10
C GLU A 260 -44.11 16.90 6.74
N MET A 261 -44.30 15.61 6.43
CA MET A 261 -43.19 14.72 6.06
C MET A 261 -42.66 14.97 4.64
N SER A 262 -43.46 15.56 3.74
CA SER A 262 -43.02 15.81 2.36
C SER A 262 -41.80 16.72 2.29
N VAL A 263 -41.83 17.86 3.01
CA VAL A 263 -40.71 18.82 3.10
C VAL A 263 -39.47 18.15 3.70
N PHE A 264 -39.66 17.29 4.69
CA PHE A 264 -38.58 16.54 5.32
C PHE A 264 -37.93 15.54 4.35
N ILE A 265 -38.73 14.81 3.56
CA ILE A 265 -38.20 13.87 2.56
C ILE A 265 -37.39 14.61 1.49
N PHE A 266 -37.89 15.75 0.99
CA PHE A 266 -37.16 16.55 0.00
C PHE A 266 -35.82 17.07 0.55
N SER A 267 -35.79 17.54 1.80
CA SER A 267 -34.54 18.00 2.41
C SER A 267 -33.55 16.86 2.61
N MET A 268 -34.03 15.67 2.99
CA MET A 268 -33.18 14.49 3.15
C MET A 268 -32.62 13.98 1.82
N ILE A 269 -33.36 14.05 0.71
CA ILE A 269 -32.84 13.66 -0.61
C ILE A 269 -31.61 14.50 -1.01
N ILE A 270 -31.61 15.79 -0.67
CA ILE A 270 -30.49 16.70 -0.96
C ILE A 270 -29.36 16.52 0.07
N ALA A 271 -29.70 16.41 1.36
CA ALA A 271 -28.71 16.33 2.42
C ALA A 271 -28.02 14.96 2.52
N ALA A 272 -28.71 13.87 2.18
CA ALA A 272 -28.21 12.50 2.40
C ALA A 272 -26.93 12.19 1.62
N PRO A 273 -26.79 12.51 0.31
CA PRO A 273 -25.53 12.27 -0.41
C PRO A 273 -24.35 13.06 0.19
N ILE A 274 -24.59 14.31 0.58
CA ILE A 274 -23.56 15.19 1.17
C ILE A 274 -23.15 14.64 2.54
N GLY A 275 -24.13 14.37 3.41
CA GLY A 275 -23.90 13.79 4.74
C GLY A 275 -23.23 12.43 4.67
N GLY A 276 -23.64 11.58 3.74
CA GLY A 276 -23.05 10.26 3.49
C GLY A 276 -21.58 10.34 3.08
N VAL A 277 -21.23 11.23 2.15
CA VAL A 277 -19.83 11.44 1.73
C VAL A 277 -18.99 12.02 2.86
N ILE A 278 -19.49 13.01 3.61
CA ILE A 278 -18.76 13.60 4.75
C ILE A 278 -18.53 12.53 5.83
N SER A 279 -19.59 11.80 6.21
CA SER A 279 -19.52 10.74 7.21
C SER A 279 -18.52 9.66 6.80
N PHE A 280 -18.56 9.23 5.55
CA PHE A 280 -17.62 8.27 4.99
C PHE A 280 -16.18 8.78 4.97
N ALA A 281 -15.96 10.04 4.56
CA ALA A 281 -14.63 10.64 4.54
C ALA A 281 -14.01 10.70 5.94
N ILE A 282 -14.80 11.06 6.95
CA ILE A 282 -14.37 11.05 8.35
C ILE A 282 -14.01 9.63 8.79
N LEU A 283 -14.88 8.65 8.52
CA LEU A 283 -14.65 7.25 8.87
C LEU A 283 -13.37 6.70 8.21
N ALA A 284 -13.21 6.88 6.90
CA ALA A 284 -12.03 6.47 6.16
C ALA A 284 -10.77 7.17 6.67
N GLY A 285 -10.88 8.44 7.06
CA GLY A 285 -9.79 9.22 7.64
C GLY A 285 -9.33 8.67 8.98
N ILE A 286 -10.28 8.40 9.88
CA ILE A 286 -10.01 7.77 11.17
C ILE A 286 -9.33 6.41 10.96
N GLN A 287 -9.87 5.56 10.09
CA GLN A 287 -9.29 4.24 9.82
C GLN A 287 -7.88 4.35 9.22
N ASN A 288 -7.63 5.32 8.34
CA ASN A 288 -6.31 5.57 7.79
C ASN A 288 -5.31 6.01 8.88
N ILE A 289 -5.70 6.91 9.78
CA ILE A 289 -4.84 7.37 10.89
C ILE A 289 -4.47 6.20 11.82
N PHE A 290 -5.45 5.38 12.20
CA PHE A 290 -5.19 4.20 13.03
C PHE A 290 -4.31 3.18 12.30
N ALA A 291 -4.56 2.94 11.00
CA ALA A 291 -3.72 2.04 10.20
C ALA A 291 -2.26 2.49 10.15
N LEU A 292 -2.02 3.80 9.97
CA LEU A 292 -0.68 4.39 10.05
C LEU A 292 -0.07 4.24 11.45
N GLY A 293 -0.86 4.42 12.51
CA GLY A 293 -0.43 4.21 13.90
C GLY A 293 0.01 2.77 14.21
N PHE A 294 -0.56 1.79 13.50
CA PHE A 294 -0.14 0.37 13.57
C PHE A 294 0.99 0.00 12.59
N GLY A 295 1.69 0.99 12.01
CA GLY A 295 2.83 0.77 11.11
C GLY A 295 2.44 0.50 9.66
N GLY A 296 1.22 0.86 9.23
CA GLY A 296 0.82 0.80 7.83
C GLY A 296 1.54 1.82 6.95
N HIS A 297 1.70 1.52 5.65
CA HIS A 297 2.35 2.41 4.68
C HIS A 297 1.40 2.91 3.57
N GLY A 298 0.09 2.79 3.77
CA GLY A 298 -0.92 3.23 2.81
C GLY A 298 -1.22 4.73 2.88
N TYR A 299 -1.86 5.24 1.83
CA TYR A 299 -2.34 6.62 1.76
C TYR A 299 -3.88 6.67 1.80
N TYR A 300 -4.42 7.84 2.16
CA TYR A 300 -5.85 8.04 2.37
C TYR A 300 -6.70 7.66 1.14
N THR A 301 -6.28 8.06 -0.07
CA THR A 301 -7.03 7.75 -1.31
C THR A 301 -7.19 6.24 -1.53
N ARG A 302 -6.14 5.44 -1.29
CA ARG A 302 -6.20 3.98 -1.42
C ARG A 302 -7.16 3.37 -0.40
N THR A 303 -7.12 3.87 0.84
CA THR A 303 -8.01 3.43 1.92
C THR A 303 -9.46 3.78 1.61
N ALA A 304 -9.76 5.02 1.26
CA ALA A 304 -11.09 5.48 0.91
C ALA A 304 -11.65 4.72 -0.30
N TYR A 305 -10.84 4.49 -1.34
CA TYR A 305 -11.27 3.71 -2.49
C TYR A 305 -11.56 2.24 -2.13
N ALA A 306 -10.68 1.59 -1.38
CA ALA A 306 -10.85 0.20 -0.93
C ALA A 306 -12.13 0.03 -0.10
N LEU A 307 -12.39 0.96 0.82
CA LEU A 307 -13.59 0.96 1.66
C LEU A 307 -14.85 1.21 0.84
N ALA A 308 -14.84 2.18 -0.07
CA ALA A 308 -15.99 2.49 -0.92
C ALA A 308 -16.35 1.34 -1.87
N ALA A 309 -15.34 0.62 -2.39
CA ALA A 309 -15.51 -0.48 -3.33
C ALA A 309 -16.44 -1.60 -2.82
N TYR A 310 -16.43 -1.88 -1.52
CA TYR A 310 -17.31 -2.90 -0.92
C TYR A 310 -18.48 -2.29 -0.13
N SER A 311 -18.30 -1.12 0.50
CA SER A 311 -19.35 -0.53 1.35
C SER A 311 -20.52 0.00 0.54
N ALA A 312 -20.29 0.64 -0.61
CA ALA A 312 -21.36 1.17 -1.46
C ALA A 312 -22.35 0.09 -1.94
N PRO A 313 -21.91 -1.04 -2.55
CA PRO A 313 -22.84 -2.10 -2.94
C PRO A 313 -23.51 -2.76 -1.73
N LEU A 314 -22.80 -2.96 -0.61
CA LEU A 314 -23.40 -3.51 0.60
C LEU A 314 -24.46 -2.57 1.20
N MET A 315 -24.25 -1.25 1.16
CA MET A 315 -25.26 -0.28 1.58
C MET A 315 -26.52 -0.42 0.74
N ILE A 316 -26.39 -0.51 -0.58
CA ILE A 316 -27.53 -0.69 -1.49
C ILE A 316 -28.30 -1.98 -1.15
N VAL A 317 -27.59 -3.11 -1.05
CA VAL A 317 -28.20 -4.41 -0.73
C VAL A 317 -28.88 -4.40 0.64
N THR A 318 -28.19 -3.87 1.66
CA THR A 318 -28.72 -3.78 3.02
C THR A 318 -29.98 -2.92 3.05
N SER A 319 -29.97 -1.80 2.31
CA SER A 319 -31.11 -0.90 2.25
C SER A 319 -32.32 -1.61 1.60
N LEU A 320 -32.12 -2.35 0.51
CA LEU A 320 -33.19 -3.14 -0.12
C LEU A 320 -33.72 -4.25 0.80
N LEU A 321 -32.85 -4.91 1.56
CA LEU A 321 -33.27 -5.95 2.51
C LEU A 321 -34.14 -5.38 3.64
N LEU A 322 -33.90 -4.14 4.07
CA LEU A 322 -34.70 -3.48 5.10
C LEU A 322 -36.16 -3.22 4.68
N ILE A 323 -36.47 -3.24 3.37
CA ILE A 323 -37.84 -3.13 2.88
C ILE A 323 -38.68 -4.33 3.33
N VAL A 324 -38.08 -5.52 3.47
CA VAL A 324 -38.79 -6.73 3.89
C VAL A 324 -38.74 -6.84 5.42
N PRO A 325 -39.88 -6.69 6.13
CA PRO A 325 -39.91 -6.79 7.59
C PRO A 325 -39.49 -8.19 8.04
N ILE A 326 -38.90 -8.31 9.22
CA ILE A 326 -38.44 -9.56 9.86
C ILE A 326 -37.29 -10.25 9.10
N VAL A 327 -37.49 -10.66 7.84
CA VAL A 327 -36.48 -11.34 7.02
C VAL A 327 -35.27 -10.45 6.78
N GLY A 328 -35.50 -9.17 6.47
CA GLY A 328 -34.44 -8.19 6.31
C GLY A 328 -33.56 -8.10 7.55
N GLN A 329 -34.17 -7.99 8.73
CA GLN A 329 -33.47 -7.86 10.01
C GLN A 329 -32.63 -9.11 10.34
N CYS A 330 -33.15 -10.31 10.06
CA CYS A 330 -32.39 -11.55 10.24
C CYS A 330 -31.19 -11.64 9.30
N LEU A 331 -31.30 -11.15 8.06
CA LEU A 331 -30.21 -11.17 7.08
C LEU A 331 -29.17 -10.06 7.27
N VAL A 332 -29.52 -8.97 7.95
CA VAL A 332 -28.58 -7.89 8.26
C VAL A 332 -27.45 -8.39 9.17
N ILE A 333 -27.75 -9.27 10.14
CA ILE A 333 -26.74 -9.79 11.08
C ILE A 333 -25.54 -10.44 10.35
N PRO A 334 -25.71 -11.46 9.50
CA PRO A 334 -24.58 -12.05 8.77
C PRO A 334 -23.91 -11.06 7.82
N ILE A 335 -24.64 -10.11 7.24
CA ILE A 335 -24.07 -9.05 6.39
C ILE A 335 -23.12 -8.14 7.19
N VAL A 336 -23.46 -7.80 8.43
CA VAL A 336 -22.59 -7.00 9.31
C VAL A 336 -21.29 -7.74 9.62
N PHE A 337 -21.36 -9.04 9.94
CA PHE A 337 -20.16 -9.86 10.13
C PHE A 337 -19.32 -9.94 8.85
N TYR A 338 -19.98 -10.07 7.70
CA TYR A 338 -19.29 -10.11 6.41
C TYR A 338 -18.62 -8.77 6.06
N ASN A 339 -19.28 -7.64 6.36
CA ASN A 339 -18.73 -6.30 6.22
C ASN A 339 -17.45 -6.13 7.05
N LEU A 340 -17.42 -6.65 8.28
CA LEU A 340 -16.22 -6.64 9.12
C LEU A 340 -15.05 -7.39 8.45
N VAL A 341 -15.31 -8.57 7.88
CA VAL A 341 -14.28 -9.35 7.17
C VAL A 341 -13.75 -8.60 5.94
N LEU A 342 -14.64 -7.98 5.17
CA LEU A 342 -14.24 -7.17 4.01
C LEU A 342 -13.46 -5.92 4.40
N ASN A 343 -13.82 -5.26 5.50
CA ASN A 343 -13.08 -4.11 6.02
C ASN A 343 -11.64 -4.50 6.40
N ILE A 344 -11.46 -5.63 7.12
CA ILE A 344 -10.14 -6.14 7.47
C ILE A 344 -9.31 -6.39 6.20
N ARG A 345 -9.88 -7.02 5.18
CA ARG A 345 -9.18 -7.31 3.92
C ARG A 345 -8.81 -6.04 3.16
N ALA A 346 -9.74 -5.09 3.06
CA ALA A 346 -9.52 -3.80 2.43
C ALA A 346 -8.35 -3.04 3.09
N LEU A 347 -8.32 -3.00 4.44
CA LEU A 347 -7.24 -2.36 5.19
C LEU A 347 -5.90 -3.08 5.06
N ARG A 348 -5.90 -4.42 5.05
CA ARG A 348 -4.68 -5.20 4.81
C ARG A 348 -4.11 -4.93 3.42
N ALA A 349 -4.96 -4.85 2.40
CA ALA A 349 -4.52 -4.57 1.04
C ALA A 349 -4.05 -3.11 0.86
N SER A 350 -4.70 -2.15 1.52
CA SER A 350 -4.32 -0.73 1.37
C SER A 350 -3.06 -0.36 2.16
N HIS A 351 -2.81 -1.00 3.30
CA HIS A 351 -1.71 -0.65 4.21
C HIS A 351 -0.65 -1.75 4.41
N SER A 352 -0.75 -2.89 3.71
CA SER A 352 0.12 -4.07 3.89
C SER A 352 0.18 -4.60 5.34
N LEU A 353 -0.93 -4.45 6.08
CA LEU A 353 -0.99 -4.80 7.51
C LEU A 353 -1.13 -6.32 7.74
N SER A 354 -0.65 -6.75 8.90
CA SER A 354 -0.99 -8.07 9.47
C SER A 354 -2.48 -8.14 9.83
N THR A 355 -3.05 -9.34 9.92
CA THR A 355 -4.46 -9.53 10.30
C THR A 355 -4.79 -8.94 11.67
N LEU A 356 -3.89 -9.10 12.64
CA LEU A 356 -4.11 -8.63 14.01
C LEU A 356 -4.08 -7.09 14.08
N THR A 357 -3.14 -6.46 13.37
CA THR A 357 -3.06 -5.00 13.33
C THR A 357 -4.25 -4.40 12.58
N ALA A 358 -4.69 -5.01 11.47
CA ALA A 358 -5.90 -4.58 10.76
C ALA A 358 -7.16 -4.69 11.63
N PHE A 359 -7.28 -5.74 12.45
CA PHE A 359 -8.36 -5.87 13.41
C PHE A 359 -8.31 -4.76 14.48
N GLY A 360 -7.11 -4.46 15.00
CA GLY A 360 -6.87 -3.35 15.92
C GLY A 360 -7.28 -1.99 15.36
N THR A 361 -7.05 -1.75 14.06
CA THR A 361 -7.48 -0.52 13.37
C THR A 361 -8.99 -0.32 13.35
N ILE A 362 -9.77 -1.40 13.27
CA ILE A 362 -11.23 -1.32 13.21
C ILE A 362 -11.83 -1.13 14.59
N ILE A 363 -11.34 -1.91 15.57
CA ILE A 363 -11.87 -1.90 16.93
C ILE A 363 -11.36 -0.68 17.73
N GLY A 364 -10.15 -0.21 17.43
CA GLY A 364 -9.51 0.91 18.12
C GLY A 364 -10.40 2.16 18.24
N PRO A 365 -10.95 2.69 17.13
CA PRO A 365 -11.86 3.84 17.17
C PRO A 365 -13.12 3.59 18.00
N SER A 366 -13.71 2.39 17.92
CA SER A 366 -14.91 2.04 18.69
C SER A 366 -14.62 1.96 20.19
N ILE A 367 -13.51 1.35 20.59
CA ILE A 367 -13.07 1.31 22.00
C ILE A 367 -12.75 2.72 22.49
N PHE A 368 -12.03 3.51 21.71
CA PHE A 368 -11.67 4.87 22.07
C PHE A 368 -12.92 5.75 22.26
N MET A 369 -13.87 5.67 21.34
CA MET A 369 -15.14 6.40 21.44
C MET A 369 -15.97 5.95 22.65
N PHE A 370 -16.02 4.64 22.91
CA PHE A 370 -16.70 4.09 24.10
C PHE A 370 -16.07 4.61 25.41
N ILE A 371 -14.74 4.55 25.53
CA ILE A 371 -14.02 5.08 26.70
C ILE A 371 -14.27 6.58 26.86
N PHE A 372 -14.21 7.35 25.77
CA PHE A 372 -14.46 8.78 25.79
C PHE A 372 -15.88 9.12 26.27
N VAL A 373 -16.89 8.41 25.76
CA VAL A 373 -18.29 8.57 26.20
C VAL A 373 -18.44 8.19 27.67
N CYS A 374 -17.86 7.08 28.12
CA CYS A 374 -17.89 6.69 29.54
C CYS A 374 -17.25 7.76 30.43
N LEU A 375 -16.09 8.33 30.04
CA LEU A 375 -15.44 9.40 30.80
C LEU A 375 -16.28 10.68 30.81
N ALA A 376 -16.89 11.06 29.68
CA ALA A 376 -17.75 12.22 29.60
C ALA A 376 -19.00 12.09 30.49
N LEU A 377 -19.59 10.88 30.57
CA LEU A 377 -20.72 10.60 31.47
C LEU A 377 -20.31 10.70 32.95
N ILE A 378 -19.14 10.15 33.31
CA ILE A 378 -18.61 10.22 34.69
C ILE A 378 -18.29 11.66 35.09
N LEU A 379 -17.64 12.43 34.21
CA LEU A 379 -17.25 13.83 34.47
C LEU A 379 -18.43 14.80 34.40
N GLY A 380 -19.40 14.54 33.53
CA GLY A 380 -20.59 15.38 33.32
C GLY A 380 -21.62 15.28 34.45
N GLY A 381 -21.44 14.38 35.42
CA GLY A 381 -22.36 14.24 36.56
C GLY A 381 -23.79 13.87 36.15
N ILE A 382 -23.96 13.28 34.96
CA ILE A 382 -25.27 12.78 34.53
C ILE A 382 -25.58 11.59 35.43
N ASN A 383 -26.38 11.83 36.48
CA ASN A 383 -26.96 10.77 37.29
C ASN A 383 -27.74 9.87 36.35
N LEU A 384 -27.18 8.69 36.04
CA LEU A 384 -27.94 7.63 35.38
C LEU A 384 -29.19 7.40 36.25
N PRO A 385 -30.40 7.41 35.64
CA PRO A 385 -31.60 7.09 36.39
C PRO A 385 -31.36 5.75 37.08
N SER A 386 -31.50 5.73 38.41
CA SER A 386 -31.41 4.52 39.20
C SER A 386 -32.50 3.58 38.73
N PHE A 387 -32.12 2.58 37.93
CA PHE A 387 -33.00 1.51 37.46
C PHE A 387 -33.37 0.54 38.58
#